data_AF-A0A3M7PD43-F1
#
_entry.id   AF-A0A3M7PD43-F1
#
_cell.length_a   1.000
_cell.length_b   1.000
_cell.length_c   1.000
_cell.angle_alpha   90.00
_cell.angle_beta   90.00
_cell.angle_gamma   90.00
#
_symmetry.space_group_name_H-M   'P 1'
#
loop_
_entity.id
_entity.type
_entity.pdbx_description
1 polymer ?
#
loop_
_entity_poly.entity_id
_entity_poly.type
_entity_poly.pdbx_seq_one_letter_code
_entity_poly.pdbx_strand_id
1 'polypeptide(L)'
;MENSESIENIKYFVKETLTACTHFGITCDEYLLKFEDIYKDTYADSALKLESILIEKFPQLTNKDRNQLFEIFFESFADAVKTEADCLQEYLTLSIFRIPREVILPEDAELQNSIDNYSQEEDLELSKKIETAQKSLIEKRVYIKNLKERIARFDLCSSVFD
;
A
#
# COMPACT_ATOMS: atom_id res chain seq x y z
N MET A 1 26.10 12.03 22.89
CA MET A 1 26.36 10.57 22.93
C MET A 1 25.10 9.73 22.67
N GLU A 2 23.90 10.31 22.61
CA GLU A 2 22.64 9.56 22.34
C GLU A 2 22.43 9.14 20.87
N ASN A 3 23.17 9.73 19.92
CA ASN A 3 22.94 9.48 18.49
C ASN A 3 23.55 8.17 17.95
N SER A 4 24.60 7.63 18.57
CA SER A 4 25.28 6.42 18.03
C SER A 4 24.52 5.14 18.35
N GLU A 5 23.94 5.04 19.55
CA GLU A 5 23.19 3.85 20.00
C GLU A 5 21.89 3.68 19.20
N SER A 6 21.26 4.79 18.81
CA SER A 6 20.11 4.84 17.90
C SER A 6 20.45 4.30 16.50
N ILE A 7 21.57 4.76 15.91
CA ILE A 7 21.99 4.34 14.56
C ILE A 7 22.37 2.85 14.53
N GLU A 8 23.04 2.37 15.57
CA GLU A 8 23.41 0.96 15.69
C GLU A 8 22.17 0.05 15.76
N ASN A 9 21.18 0.43 16.56
CA ASN A 9 19.92 -0.31 16.69
C ASN A 9 19.11 -0.34 15.38
N ILE A 10 19.09 0.77 14.63
CA ILE A 10 18.46 0.82 13.31
C ILE A 10 19.17 -0.12 12.33
N LYS A 11 20.51 -0.10 12.33
CA LYS A 11 21.29 -1.02 11.48
C LYS A 11 20.93 -2.46 11.79
N TYR A 12 20.92 -2.86 13.06
CA TYR A 12 20.54 -4.23 13.46
C TYR A 12 19.13 -4.60 13.02
N PHE A 13 18.16 -3.71 13.21
CA PHE A 13 16.80 -3.93 12.76
C PHE A 13 16.71 -4.17 11.24
N VAL A 14 17.45 -3.38 10.45
CA VAL A 14 17.54 -3.57 9.01
C VAL A 14 18.20 -4.92 8.67
N LYS A 15 19.27 -5.31 9.37
CA LYS A 15 19.93 -6.60 9.15
C LYS A 15 18.95 -7.76 9.34
N GLU A 16 18.29 -7.80 10.50
CA GLU A 16 17.39 -8.89 10.89
C GLU A 16 16.19 -9.03 9.94
N THR A 17 15.71 -7.91 9.40
CA THR A 17 14.62 -7.88 8.41
C THR A 17 15.10 -8.36 7.04
N LEU A 18 16.28 -7.92 6.57
CA LEU A 18 16.84 -8.36 5.29
C LEU A 18 17.17 -9.86 5.29
N THR A 19 17.67 -10.38 6.40
CA THR A 19 17.89 -11.81 6.60
C THR A 19 16.59 -12.59 6.52
N ALA A 20 15.53 -12.12 7.18
CA ALA A 20 14.20 -12.72 7.06
C ALA A 20 13.70 -12.75 5.62
N CYS A 21 13.78 -11.63 4.90
CA CYS A 21 13.37 -11.54 3.49
C CYS A 21 14.15 -12.49 2.59
N THR A 22 15.46 -12.63 2.80
CA THR A 22 16.31 -13.55 2.04
C THR A 22 15.90 -15.00 2.25
N HIS A 23 15.60 -15.39 3.49
CA HIS A 23 15.16 -16.75 3.80
C HIS A 23 13.74 -17.06 3.35
N PHE A 24 12.81 -16.10 3.46
CA PHE A 24 11.43 -16.30 3.05
C PHE A 24 11.23 -16.12 1.54
N GLY A 25 12.17 -15.47 0.84
CA GLY A 25 12.06 -15.15 -0.58
C GLY A 25 10.93 -14.15 -0.88
N ILE A 26 10.44 -13.45 0.14
CA ILE A 26 9.38 -12.45 0.07
C ILE A 26 9.58 -11.44 1.21
N THR A 27 9.25 -10.19 0.94
CA THR A 27 9.24 -9.11 1.95
C THR A 27 7.91 -9.02 2.68
N CYS A 28 7.90 -8.35 3.84
CA CYS A 28 6.66 -8.07 4.59
C CYS A 28 5.65 -7.30 3.71
N ASP A 29 6.14 -6.29 2.97
CA ASP A 29 5.30 -5.47 2.08
C ASP A 29 4.70 -6.30 0.94
N GLU A 30 5.47 -7.20 0.33
CA GLU A 30 4.95 -8.10 -0.71
C GLU A 30 3.93 -9.11 -0.17
N TYR A 31 4.09 -9.56 1.07
CA TYR A 31 3.09 -10.38 1.74
C TYR A 31 1.79 -9.59 2.00
N LEU A 32 1.91 -8.36 2.46
CA LEU A 32 0.77 -7.47 2.73
C LEU A 32 0.02 -7.08 1.46
N LEU A 33 0.74 -6.82 0.35
CA LEU A 33 0.10 -6.57 -0.95
C LEU A 33 -0.76 -7.77 -1.39
N LYS A 34 -0.27 -9.00 -1.20
CA LYS A 34 -1.07 -10.21 -1.48
C LYS A 34 -2.26 -10.34 -0.54
N PHE A 35 -2.11 -9.95 0.72
CA PHE A 35 -3.20 -9.92 1.69
C PHE A 35 -4.27 -8.93 1.25
N GLU A 36 -3.91 -7.68 0.92
CA GLU A 36 -4.83 -6.65 0.41
C GLU A 36 -5.59 -7.12 -0.83
N ASP A 37 -4.92 -7.77 -1.78
CA ASP A 37 -5.55 -8.30 -3.01
C ASP A 37 -6.64 -9.36 -2.70
N ILE A 38 -6.37 -10.29 -1.77
CA ILE A 38 -7.37 -11.31 -1.35
C ILE A 38 -8.60 -10.65 -0.73
N TYR A 39 -8.39 -9.63 0.10
CA TYR A 39 -9.50 -8.92 0.74
C TYR A 39 -10.29 -8.09 -0.27
N LYS A 40 -9.62 -7.48 -1.24
CA LYS A 40 -10.26 -6.70 -2.30
C LYS A 40 -11.20 -7.54 -3.15
N ASP A 41 -10.80 -8.74 -3.54
CA ASP A 41 -11.64 -9.65 -4.33
C ASP A 41 -12.86 -10.13 -3.52
N THR A 42 -12.63 -10.57 -2.29
CA THR A 42 -13.70 -11.00 -1.36
C THR A 42 -14.71 -9.88 -1.08
N TYR A 43 -14.20 -8.65 -1.03
CA TYR A 43 -14.99 -7.47 -0.77
C TYR A 43 -15.83 -7.04 -1.98
N ALA A 44 -15.27 -7.08 -3.19
CA ALA A 44 -16.02 -6.81 -4.42
C ALA A 44 -17.26 -7.72 -4.53
N ASP A 45 -17.10 -9.00 -4.23
CA ASP A 45 -18.20 -9.98 -4.20
C ASP A 45 -19.27 -9.62 -3.14
N SER A 46 -18.83 -9.15 -1.97
CA SER A 46 -19.73 -8.76 -0.89
C SER A 46 -20.51 -7.48 -1.21
N ALA A 47 -19.86 -6.51 -1.85
CA ALA A 47 -20.50 -5.28 -2.30
C ALA A 47 -21.57 -5.54 -3.37
N LEU A 48 -21.30 -6.43 -4.33
CA LEU A 48 -22.27 -6.83 -5.36
C LEU A 48 -23.51 -7.52 -4.77
N LYS A 49 -23.33 -8.35 -3.73
CA LYS A 49 -24.44 -8.96 -2.99
C LYS A 49 -25.26 -7.90 -2.25
N LEU A 50 -24.60 -6.93 -1.62
CA LEU A 50 -25.28 -5.83 -0.94
C LEU A 50 -26.09 -4.98 -1.94
N GLU A 51 -25.56 -4.74 -3.14
CA GLU A 51 -26.23 -4.01 -4.21
C GLU A 51 -27.51 -4.71 -4.64
N SER A 52 -27.42 -6.01 -4.86
CA SER A 52 -28.56 -6.85 -5.21
C SER A 52 -29.67 -6.76 -4.14
N ILE A 53 -29.29 -6.81 -2.85
CA ILE A 53 -30.24 -6.68 -1.72
C ILE A 53 -30.86 -5.28 -1.67
N LEU A 54 -30.08 -4.22 -1.89
CA LEU A 54 -30.58 -2.85 -1.89
C LEU A 54 -31.59 -2.61 -3.02
N ILE A 55 -31.33 -3.17 -4.21
CA ILE A 55 -32.25 -3.11 -5.35
C ILE A 55 -33.56 -3.85 -5.02
N GLU A 56 -33.47 -5.04 -4.42
CA GLU A 56 -34.65 -5.86 -4.09
C GLU A 56 -35.49 -5.29 -2.95
N LYS A 57 -34.85 -4.88 -1.85
CA LYS A 57 -35.51 -4.44 -0.62
C LYS A 57 -35.95 -2.98 -0.67
N PHE A 58 -35.26 -2.15 -1.45
CA PHE A 58 -35.49 -0.71 -1.52
C PHE A 58 -35.58 -0.23 -2.98
N PRO A 59 -36.57 -0.71 -3.75
CA PRO A 59 -36.74 -0.34 -5.16
C PRO A 59 -36.99 1.16 -5.37
N GLN A 60 -37.44 1.87 -4.32
CA GLN A 60 -37.67 3.31 -4.32
C GLN A 60 -36.39 4.15 -4.33
N LEU A 61 -35.23 3.56 -4.00
CA LEU A 61 -33.96 4.28 -4.08
C LEU A 61 -33.65 4.58 -5.55
N THR A 62 -33.22 5.80 -5.83
CA THR A 62 -32.70 6.11 -7.16
C THR A 62 -31.32 5.49 -7.34
N ASN A 63 -30.86 5.35 -8.59
CA ASN A 63 -29.48 4.95 -8.86
C ASN A 63 -28.47 5.89 -8.18
N LYS A 64 -28.80 7.19 -8.08
CA LYS A 64 -27.93 8.18 -7.44
C LYS A 64 -27.79 7.91 -5.94
N ASP A 65 -28.90 7.63 -5.25
CA ASP A 65 -28.89 7.35 -3.80
C ASP A 65 -28.14 6.04 -3.51
N ARG A 66 -28.33 5.01 -4.33
CA ARG A 66 -27.58 3.76 -4.23
C ARG A 66 -26.08 3.99 -4.40
N ASN A 67 -25.67 4.72 -5.45
CA ASN A 67 -24.27 5.00 -5.70
C ASN A 67 -23.62 5.77 -4.54
N GLN A 68 -24.31 6.76 -3.97
CA GLN A 68 -23.80 7.49 -2.79
C GLN A 68 -23.64 6.59 -1.56
N LEU A 69 -24.59 5.68 -1.29
CA LEU A 69 -24.46 4.71 -0.21
C LEU A 69 -23.28 3.77 -0.42
N PHE A 70 -23.06 3.34 -1.67
CA PHE A 70 -21.91 2.54 -2.03
C PHE A 70 -20.61 3.31 -1.84
N GLU A 71 -20.49 4.54 -2.34
CA GLU A 71 -19.29 5.38 -2.15
C GLU A 71 -18.92 5.50 -0.66
N ILE A 72 -19.89 5.82 0.22
CA ILE A 72 -19.65 5.92 1.66
C ILE A 72 -19.20 4.59 2.26
N PHE A 73 -19.82 3.48 1.84
CA PHE A 73 -19.45 2.13 2.28
C PHE A 73 -18.03 1.75 1.82
N PHE A 74 -17.69 2.05 0.57
CA PHE A 74 -16.36 1.82 -0.02
C PHE A 74 -15.28 2.61 0.70
N GLU A 75 -15.51 3.90 0.98
CA GLU A 75 -14.56 4.73 1.72
C GLU A 75 -14.37 4.22 3.16
N SER A 76 -15.46 4.01 3.89
CA SER A 76 -15.39 3.55 5.30
C SER A 76 -14.70 2.19 5.43
N PHE A 77 -14.95 1.29 4.47
CA PHE A 77 -14.33 -0.03 4.47
C PHE A 77 -12.85 0.03 4.06
N ALA A 78 -12.50 0.84 3.06
CA ALA A 78 -11.10 1.02 2.66
C ALA A 78 -10.26 1.56 3.82
N ASP A 79 -10.79 2.51 4.59
CA ASP A 79 -10.13 3.03 5.79
C ASP A 79 -9.97 1.96 6.88
N ALA A 80 -10.99 1.11 7.10
CA ALA A 80 -10.91 0.01 8.05
C ALA A 80 -9.88 -1.05 7.64
N VAL A 81 -9.88 -1.46 6.37
CA VAL A 81 -8.90 -2.41 5.83
C VAL A 81 -7.49 -1.85 5.94
N LYS A 82 -7.29 -0.58 5.59
CA LYS A 82 -5.99 0.07 5.71
C LYS A 82 -5.51 0.09 7.15
N THR A 83 -6.38 0.43 8.10
CA THR A 83 -6.02 0.46 9.53
C THR A 83 -5.58 -0.93 10.01
N GLU A 84 -6.31 -1.99 9.64
CA GLU A 84 -5.95 -3.38 9.97
C GLU A 84 -4.66 -3.82 9.27
N ALA A 85 -4.46 -3.43 8.01
CA ALA A 85 -3.24 -3.72 7.25
C ALA A 85 -2.02 -3.03 7.86
N ASP A 86 -2.13 -1.77 8.28
CA ASP A 86 -1.07 -1.02 8.97
C ASP A 86 -0.70 -1.70 10.31
N CYS A 87 -1.70 -2.11 11.11
CA CYS A 87 -1.46 -2.86 12.35
C CYS A 87 -0.82 -4.23 12.09
N LEU A 88 -1.27 -4.94 11.06
CA LEU A 88 -0.72 -6.21 10.66
C LEU A 88 0.73 -6.05 10.16
N GLN A 89 1.04 -4.98 9.41
CA GLN A 89 2.38 -4.67 8.96
C GLN A 89 3.34 -4.46 10.12
N GLU A 90 2.94 -3.67 11.12
CA GLU A 90 3.75 -3.44 12.31
C GLU A 90 4.03 -4.76 13.04
N TYR A 91 2.98 -5.57 13.27
CA TYR A 91 3.13 -6.85 13.95
C TYR A 91 4.03 -7.83 13.17
N LEU A 92 3.79 -7.98 11.87
CA LEU A 92 4.52 -8.91 11.01
C LEU A 92 5.99 -8.50 10.89
N THR A 93 6.28 -7.22 10.74
CA THR A 93 7.65 -6.69 10.65
C THR A 93 8.40 -6.87 11.96
N LEU A 94 7.75 -6.63 13.10
CA LEU A 94 8.39 -6.78 14.42
C LEU A 94 8.56 -8.24 14.87
N SER A 95 7.78 -9.17 14.31
CA SER A 95 7.68 -10.55 14.82
C SER A 95 8.13 -11.61 13.81
N ILE A 96 7.51 -11.66 12.62
CA ILE A 96 7.66 -12.76 11.67
C ILE A 96 8.76 -12.46 10.66
N PHE A 97 8.76 -11.26 10.08
CA PHE A 97 9.75 -10.79 9.10
C PHE A 97 11.00 -10.23 9.76
N ARG A 98 11.38 -10.79 10.91
CA ARG A 98 12.56 -10.42 11.67
C ARG A 98 13.18 -11.67 12.25
N ILE A 99 14.41 -11.96 11.86
CA ILE A 99 15.17 -13.07 12.44
C ILE A 99 16.13 -12.50 13.48
N PRO A 100 15.94 -12.78 14.78
CA PRO A 100 16.81 -12.24 15.83
C PRO A 100 18.26 -12.68 15.63
N ARG A 101 19.21 -11.79 15.90
CA ARG A 101 20.66 -12.08 15.83
C ARG A 101 21.13 -13.29 16.62
N GLU A 102 20.41 -13.68 17.68
CA GLU A 102 20.73 -14.87 18.49
C GLU A 102 20.43 -16.18 17.73
N VAL A 103 19.67 -16.11 16.64
CA VAL A 103 19.39 -17.21 15.73
C VAL A 103 20.52 -17.29 14.70
N ILE A 104 21.41 -18.28 14.87
CA ILE A 104 22.52 -18.52 13.95
C ILE A 104 21.97 -19.14 12.65
N LEU A 105 21.96 -18.36 11.58
CA LEU A 105 21.64 -18.85 10.25
C LEU A 105 22.91 -19.29 9.52
N PRO A 106 22.98 -20.51 8.95
CA PRO A 106 24.24 -21.08 8.48
C PRO A 106 24.88 -20.45 7.22
N GLU A 107 24.24 -19.50 6.53
CA GLU A 107 24.59 -19.16 5.13
C GLU A 107 24.93 -17.68 4.83
N ASP A 108 25.03 -16.80 5.82
CA ASP A 108 24.98 -15.34 5.59
C ASP A 108 26.28 -14.62 5.20
N ALA A 109 27.29 -15.26 4.59
CA ALA A 109 28.53 -14.56 4.25
C ALA A 109 28.33 -13.41 3.22
N GLU A 110 27.48 -13.62 2.20
CA GLU A 110 27.15 -12.59 1.21
C GLU A 110 26.16 -11.54 1.74
N LEU A 111 25.20 -11.99 2.55
CA LEU A 111 24.21 -11.10 3.15
C LEU A 111 24.88 -10.15 4.16
N GLN A 112 25.76 -10.67 5.01
CA GLN A 112 26.53 -9.88 5.98
C GLN A 112 27.37 -8.80 5.26
N ASN A 113 27.98 -9.13 4.12
CA ASN A 113 28.77 -8.19 3.33
C ASN A 113 27.90 -7.10 2.69
N SER A 114 26.73 -7.45 2.14
CA SER A 114 25.79 -6.47 1.56
C SER A 114 25.27 -5.50 2.61
N ILE A 115 25.03 -6.03 3.82
CA ILE A 115 24.57 -5.27 4.97
C ILE A 115 25.67 -4.36 5.55
N ASP A 116 26.89 -4.86 5.69
CA ASP A 116 28.02 -4.10 6.24
C ASP A 116 28.45 -2.95 5.31
N ASN A 117 28.19 -3.09 4.00
CA ASN A 117 28.43 -2.06 3.00
C ASN A 117 27.21 -1.16 2.73
N TYR A 118 26.05 -1.39 3.36
CA TYR A 118 24.88 -0.52 3.21
C TYR A 118 25.21 0.89 3.69
N SER A 119 25.30 1.84 2.76
CA SER A 119 25.75 3.20 3.06
C SER A 119 24.59 4.20 3.19
N GLN A 120 24.75 5.19 4.08
CA GLN A 120 23.80 6.31 4.20
C GLN A 120 23.69 7.16 2.93
N GLU A 121 24.70 7.10 2.04
CA GLU A 121 24.66 7.80 0.74
C GLU A 121 23.71 7.12 -0.24
N GLU A 122 23.71 5.78 -0.29
CA GLU A 122 22.78 5.01 -1.13
C GLU A 122 21.34 5.21 -0.64
N ASP A 123 21.11 5.25 0.67
CA ASP A 123 19.81 5.52 1.29
C ASP A 123 19.30 6.95 0.99
N LEU A 124 20.19 7.94 1.02
CA LEU A 124 19.87 9.31 0.63
C LEU A 124 19.55 9.43 -0.87
N GLU A 125 20.24 8.67 -1.72
CA GLU A 125 20.00 8.63 -3.16
C GLU A 125 18.67 7.94 -3.49
N LEU A 126 18.37 6.82 -2.82
CA LEU A 126 17.08 6.12 -2.91
C LEU A 126 15.94 7.01 -2.43
N SER A 127 16.09 7.69 -1.28
CA SER A 127 15.11 8.64 -0.76
C SER A 127 14.81 9.76 -1.77
N LYS A 128 15.84 10.33 -2.40
CA LYS A 128 15.66 11.34 -3.47
C LYS A 128 14.94 10.77 -4.69
N LYS A 129 15.23 9.53 -5.08
CA LYS A 129 14.55 8.85 -6.20
C LYS A 129 13.08 8.61 -5.88
N ILE A 130 12.74 8.18 -4.66
CA ILE A 130 11.36 8.00 -4.18
C ILE A 130 10.60 9.33 -4.20
N GLU A 131 11.19 10.39 -3.63
CA GLU A 131 10.56 11.72 -3.59
C GLU A 131 10.29 12.27 -5.00
N THR A 132 11.24 12.06 -5.92
CA THR A 132 11.09 12.42 -7.34
C THR A 132 9.97 11.63 -8.01
N ALA A 133 9.89 10.32 -7.76
CA ALA A 133 8.85 9.46 -8.31
C ALA A 133 7.46 9.85 -7.78
N GLN A 134 7.33 10.13 -6.49
CA GLN A 134 6.09 10.60 -5.86
C GLN A 134 5.61 11.91 -6.48
N LYS A 135 6.51 12.88 -6.65
CA LYS A 135 6.19 14.16 -7.30
C LYS A 135 5.69 13.97 -8.73
N SER A 136 6.36 13.12 -9.52
CA SER A 136 5.93 12.78 -10.88
C SER A 136 4.54 12.13 -10.91
N LEU A 137 4.22 11.27 -9.93
CA LEU A 137 2.93 10.62 -9.79
C LEU A 137 1.80 11.62 -9.50
N ILE A 138 2.06 12.60 -8.62
CA ILE A 138 1.12 13.70 -8.33
C ILE A 138 0.86 14.52 -9.59
N GLU A 139 1.91 14.92 -10.33
CA GLU A 139 1.78 15.67 -11.58
C GLU A 139 0.94 14.92 -12.62
N LYS A 140 1.17 13.60 -12.77
CA LYS A 140 0.37 12.75 -13.66
C LYS A 140 -1.09 12.65 -13.22
N ARG A 141 -1.37 12.55 -11.91
CA ARG A 141 -2.76 12.54 -11.39
C ARG A 141 -3.49 13.86 -11.69
N VAL A 142 -2.81 14.99 -11.49
CA VAL A 142 -3.36 16.32 -11.84
C VAL A 142 -3.63 16.41 -13.34
N TYR A 143 -2.69 15.95 -14.17
CA TYR A 143 -2.87 15.92 -15.62
C TYR A 143 -4.07 15.08 -16.05
N ILE A 144 -4.23 13.87 -15.49
CA ILE A 144 -5.37 12.99 -15.76
C ILE A 144 -6.69 13.65 -15.32
N LYS A 145 -6.73 14.31 -14.16
CA LYS A 145 -7.91 15.04 -13.70
C LYS A 145 -8.30 16.14 -14.68
N ASN A 146 -7.34 16.94 -15.13
CA ASN A 146 -7.58 18.00 -16.11
C ASN A 146 -8.06 17.46 -17.46
N LEU A 147 -7.54 16.31 -17.90
CA LEU A 147 -8.02 15.64 -19.11
C LEU A 147 -9.47 15.18 -18.96
N LYS A 148 -9.82 14.54 -17.83
CA LYS A 148 -11.21 14.13 -17.55
C LYS A 148 -12.17 15.32 -17.56
N GLU A 149 -11.77 16.45 -16.96
CA GLU A 149 -12.58 17.68 -16.96
C GLU A 149 -12.74 18.27 -18.37
N ARG A 150 -11.70 18.20 -19.22
CA ARG A 150 -11.78 18.65 -20.62
C ARG A 150 -12.68 17.76 -21.48
N ILE A 151 -12.61 16.44 -21.29
CA ILE A 151 -13.48 15.47 -21.98
C ILE A 151 -14.94 15.72 -21.56
N ALA A 152 -15.22 15.85 -20.26
CA ALA A 152 -16.55 16.14 -19.77
C ALA A 152 -17.13 17.45 -20.33
N ARG A 153 -16.30 18.49 -20.49
CA ARG A 153 -16.71 19.75 -21.16
C ARG A 153 -16.97 19.56 -22.66
N PHE A 154 -16.19 18.72 -23.33
CA PHE A 154 -16.42 18.39 -24.74
C PHE A 154 -17.75 17.64 -24.93
N ASP A 155 -18.05 16.65 -24.08
CA ASP A 155 -19.31 15.89 -24.11
C ASP A 155 -20.54 16.78 -23.81
N LEU A 156 -20.38 17.75 -22.91
CA LEU A 156 -21.38 18.80 -22.64
C LEU A 156 -21.56 19.76 -23.82
N CYS A 157 -20.52 20.03 -24.61
CA CYS A 157 -20.65 20.86 -25.81
C CYS A 157 -21.29 20.08 -26.97
N SER A 158 -20.98 18.81 -27.18
CA SER A 158 -21.59 18.00 -28.24
C SER A 158 -23.10 17.77 -28.02
N SER A 159 -23.54 17.64 -26.77
CA SER A 159 -24.97 17.48 -26.42
C SER A 159 -25.80 18.77 -26.55
N VAL A 160 -25.17 19.92 -26.85
CA VAL A 160 -25.86 21.19 -27.15
C VAL A 160 -26.05 21.39 -28.66
N PHE A 161 -25.39 20.58 -29.49
CA PHE A 161 -25.48 20.64 -30.96
C PHE A 161 -26.25 19.46 -31.60
N ASP A 162 -26.76 18.52 -30.79
CA ASP A 162 -27.79 17.53 -31.16
C ASP A 162 -29.17 18.00 -30.68
#